data_AF-A0A0C3A7R4-F1
#
_entry.id   AF-A0A0C3A7R4-F1
#
_cell.length_a   1.000
_cell.length_b   1.000
_cell.length_c   1.000
_cell.angle_alpha   90.00
_cell.angle_beta   90.00
_cell.angle_gamma   90.00
#
_symmetry.space_group_name_H-M   'P 1'
#
loop_
_entity.id
_entity.type
_entity.pdbx_description
1 polymer ?
#
loop_
_entity_poly.entity_id
_entity_poly.type
_entity_poly.pdbx_seq_one_letter_code
_entity_poly.pdbx_strand_id
1 'polypeptide(L)'
;MSCLTLAAYDRSNLDPVLDYYGKIHQGALKTYTFDCERLEGSEFAYVFPDNSPDSKAGSIVHENAHLTLNGSTKDLAYRQTRAQAFVVCNSIAATMNAESDKYFAENSPALA
;
A
#
# COMPACT_ATOMS: atom_id res chain seq x y z
N MET A 1 -21.26 0.77 -0.39
CA MET A 1 -20.97 -0.65 -0.73
C MET A 1 -21.21 -1.45 0.54
N SER A 2 -22.19 -2.36 0.54
CA SER A 2 -22.47 -3.22 1.69
C SER A 2 -21.69 -4.52 1.50
N CYS A 3 -20.72 -4.76 2.38
CA CYS A 3 -19.89 -5.94 2.38
C CYS A 3 -20.42 -6.93 3.40
N LEU A 4 -20.96 -8.07 2.95
CA LEU A 4 -21.62 -9.03 3.83
C LEU A 4 -20.70 -10.20 4.26
N THR A 5 -19.46 -10.26 3.79
CA THR A 5 -18.53 -11.37 4.08
C THR A 5 -17.10 -10.89 4.26
N LEU A 6 -16.40 -11.38 5.30
CA LEU A 6 -14.94 -11.23 5.43
C LEU A 6 -14.26 -11.81 4.17
N ALA A 7 -13.28 -11.11 3.60
CA ALA A 7 -12.50 -11.67 2.51
C ALA A 7 -11.76 -12.93 2.98
N ALA A 8 -11.95 -14.03 2.26
CA ALA A 8 -11.22 -15.26 2.49
C ALA A 8 -9.79 -15.15 1.92
N TYR A 9 -8.84 -15.77 2.58
CA TYR A 9 -7.51 -16.00 2.01
C TYR A 9 -7.66 -16.76 0.69
N ASP A 10 -7.05 -16.22 -0.36
CA ASP A 10 -6.99 -16.85 -1.67
C ASP A 10 -5.53 -16.95 -2.09
N ARG A 11 -5.05 -18.18 -2.26
CA ARG A 11 -3.66 -18.45 -2.65
C ARG A 11 -3.32 -17.83 -4.01
N SER A 12 -4.28 -17.63 -4.91
CA SER A 12 -4.03 -16.96 -6.19
C SER A 12 -3.63 -15.49 -6.05
N ASN A 13 -3.98 -14.86 -4.92
CA ASN A 13 -3.59 -13.49 -4.58
C ASN A 13 -2.27 -13.42 -3.82
N LEU A 14 -1.73 -14.55 -3.35
CA LEU A 14 -0.48 -14.56 -2.58
C LEU A 14 0.74 -14.34 -3.47
N ASP A 15 0.81 -15.02 -4.63
CA ASP A 15 1.98 -14.93 -5.51
C ASP A 15 2.24 -13.49 -6.01
N PRO A 16 1.22 -12.71 -6.44
CA PRO A 16 1.41 -11.30 -6.80
C PRO A 16 1.93 -10.43 -5.66
N VAL A 17 1.41 -10.65 -4.44
CA VAL A 17 1.83 -9.90 -3.24
C VAL A 17 3.28 -10.24 -2.89
N LEU A 18 3.66 -11.52 -2.92
CA LEU A 18 5.04 -11.94 -2.66
C LEU A 18 6.03 -11.42 -3.71
N ASP A 19 5.67 -11.45 -4.98
CA ASP A 19 6.48 -10.90 -6.07
C ASP A 19 6.72 -9.39 -5.87
N TYR A 20 5.67 -8.64 -5.56
CA TYR A 20 5.74 -7.22 -5.24
C TYR A 20 6.70 -6.92 -4.07
N TYR A 21 6.51 -7.57 -2.92
CA TYR A 21 7.37 -7.34 -1.75
C TYR A 21 8.81 -7.79 -2.01
N GLY A 22 9.01 -8.85 -2.82
CA GLY A 22 10.32 -9.27 -3.29
C GLY A 22 11.03 -8.18 -4.09
N LYS A 23 10.32 -7.50 -4.99
CA LYS A 23 10.88 -6.40 -5.80
C LYS A 23 11.13 -5.13 -5.02
N ILE A 24 10.25 -4.75 -4.09
CA ILE A 24 10.53 -3.63 -3.17
C ILE A 24 11.76 -3.93 -2.33
N HIS A 25 11.88 -5.15 -1.79
CA HIS A 25 13.01 -5.55 -0.97
C HIS A 25 14.34 -5.57 -1.75
N GLN A 26 14.31 -6.04 -3.00
CA GLN A 26 15.45 -6.01 -3.91
C GLN A 26 15.75 -4.62 -4.46
N GLY A 27 14.76 -3.73 -4.44
CA GLY A 27 14.90 -2.33 -4.82
C GLY A 27 15.89 -1.62 -3.92
N ALA A 28 16.83 -0.89 -4.53
CA ALA A 28 17.72 -0.03 -3.78
C ALA A 28 16.99 1.28 -3.47
N LEU A 29 16.13 1.30 -2.44
CA LEU A 29 15.46 2.53 -1.98
C LEU A 29 16.42 3.72 -1.79
N LYS A 30 17.70 3.43 -1.52
CA LYS A 30 18.79 4.42 -1.39
C LYS A 30 19.24 5.06 -2.71
N THR A 31 18.90 4.48 -3.86
CA THR A 31 19.19 5.04 -5.19
C THR A 31 18.02 5.83 -5.76
N TYR A 32 16.93 5.96 -5.01
CA TYR A 32 15.76 6.72 -5.44
C TYR A 32 16.10 8.21 -5.37
N THR A 33 15.66 8.94 -6.39
CA THR A 33 15.70 10.41 -6.36
C THR A 33 14.45 10.88 -5.65
N PHE A 34 14.60 11.45 -4.46
CA PHE A 34 13.52 12.12 -3.76
C PHE A 34 13.54 13.59 -4.13
N ASP A 35 12.45 14.04 -4.74
CA ASP A 35 12.24 15.45 -5.01
C ASP A 35 11.49 16.09 -3.84
N CYS A 36 12.08 17.13 -3.26
CA CYS A 36 11.52 17.88 -2.15
C CYS A 36 10.95 19.23 -2.60
N GLU A 37 10.96 19.53 -3.89
CA GLU A 37 10.33 20.73 -4.43
C GLU A 37 8.82 20.66 -4.21
N ARG A 38 8.28 21.70 -3.57
CA ARG A 38 6.86 21.78 -3.23
C ARG A 38 6.05 21.91 -4.52
N LEU A 39 5.46 20.81 -4.97
CA LEU A 39 4.41 20.84 -5.96
C LEU A 39 3.15 21.45 -5.31
N GLU A 40 2.70 22.61 -5.80
CA GLU A 40 1.44 23.21 -5.37
C GLU A 40 0.28 22.28 -5.78
N GLY A 41 -0.33 21.59 -4.82
CA GLY A 41 -1.40 20.61 -5.05
C GLY A 41 -1.78 19.86 -3.76
N SER A 42 -2.98 19.30 -3.69
CA SER A 42 -3.54 18.64 -2.49
C SER A 42 -3.15 17.16 -2.37
N GLU A 43 -1.88 16.83 -2.53
CA GLU A 43 -1.34 15.47 -2.49
C GLU A 43 0.16 15.67 -2.26
N PHE A 44 0.85 15.14 -1.24
CA PHE A 44 0.95 13.76 -0.79
C PHE A 44 1.27 13.74 0.71
N ALA A 45 0.62 12.83 1.43
CA ALA A 45 0.97 12.35 2.77
C ALA A 45 0.96 13.39 3.92
N TYR A 46 -0.10 13.37 4.73
CA TYR A 46 0.13 13.62 6.16
C TYR A 46 0.89 12.40 6.67
N VAL A 47 2.11 12.62 7.11
CA VAL A 47 2.94 11.55 7.64
C VAL A 47 3.01 11.66 9.15
N PHE A 48 2.51 10.64 9.84
CA PHE A 48 2.71 10.52 11.27
C PHE A 48 4.12 9.96 11.56
N PRO A 49 4.65 10.11 12.80
CA PRO A 49 5.99 9.64 13.18
C PRO A 49 6.20 8.15 12.89
N ASP A 50 7.45 7.72 12.79
CA ASP A 50 7.82 6.34 12.47
C ASP A 50 7.06 5.32 13.34
N ASN A 51 6.52 4.26 12.71
CA ASN A 51 5.70 3.16 13.28
C ASN A 51 4.22 3.48 13.61
N SER A 52 3.67 4.56 13.07
CA SER A 52 2.22 4.85 13.13
C SER A 52 1.56 4.63 11.75
N PRO A 53 0.21 4.45 11.70
CA PRO A 53 -0.49 4.42 10.41
C PRO A 53 -0.19 5.70 9.64
N ASP A 54 -0.06 5.62 8.33
CA ASP A 54 0.31 6.78 7.50
C ASP A 54 1.70 7.36 7.84
N SER A 55 2.68 6.51 8.08
CA SER A 55 4.08 6.92 8.31
C SER A 55 4.80 7.32 7.02
N LYS A 56 5.93 8.04 7.14
CA LYS A 56 6.85 8.31 6.02
C LYS A 56 7.31 7.03 5.33
N ALA A 57 7.64 6.00 6.12
CA ALA A 57 8.05 4.71 5.60
C ALA A 57 6.92 4.03 4.82
N GLY A 58 5.69 4.07 5.34
CA GLY A 58 4.50 3.56 4.64
C GLY A 58 4.21 4.30 3.34
N SER A 59 4.36 5.62 3.30
CA SER A 59 4.26 6.40 2.05
C SER A 59 5.29 5.95 1.02
N ILE A 60 6.53 5.65 1.41
CA ILE A 60 7.52 5.11 0.47
C ILE A 60 7.06 3.76 -0.11
N VAL A 61 6.48 2.88 0.70
CA VAL A 61 5.93 1.59 0.24
C VAL A 61 4.78 1.80 -0.76
N HIS A 62 3.87 2.73 -0.46
CA HIS A 62 2.75 3.12 -1.33
C HIS A 62 3.25 3.60 -2.69
N GLU A 63 4.15 4.60 -2.72
CA GLU A 63 4.66 5.15 -3.98
C GLU A 63 5.47 4.12 -4.77
N ASN A 64 6.21 3.24 -4.08
CA ASN A 64 6.94 2.16 -4.72
C ASN A 64 6.02 1.16 -5.42
N ALA A 65 4.80 0.96 -4.93
CA ALA A 65 3.82 0.04 -5.52
C ALA A 65 3.29 0.54 -6.88
N HIS A 66 3.23 1.85 -7.08
CA HIS A 66 2.84 2.44 -8.35
C HIS A 66 3.84 2.20 -9.48
N LEU A 67 5.13 1.96 -9.16
CA LEU A 67 6.15 1.73 -10.16
C LEU A 67 5.81 0.49 -10.99
N THR A 68 5.92 0.63 -12.32
CA THR A 68 5.57 -0.45 -13.25
C THR A 68 6.43 -1.69 -13.08
N LEU A 69 7.67 -1.50 -12.63
CA LEU A 69 8.58 -2.59 -12.29
C LEU A 69 8.10 -3.40 -11.08
N ASN A 70 7.44 -2.77 -10.10
CA ASN A 70 7.11 -3.40 -8.83
C ASN A 70 5.71 -4.04 -8.82
N GLY A 71 4.69 -3.33 -9.31
CA GLY A 71 3.31 -3.82 -9.25
C GLY A 71 2.29 -3.01 -10.04
N SER A 72 2.62 -1.78 -10.48
CA SER A 72 1.69 -0.90 -11.20
C SER A 72 0.36 -0.67 -10.47
N THR A 73 0.36 -0.67 -9.13
CA THR A 73 -0.86 -0.50 -8.32
C THR A 73 -1.49 0.87 -8.56
N LYS A 74 -2.73 1.03 -8.11
CA LYS A 74 -3.57 2.22 -8.31
C LYS A 74 -4.11 2.72 -6.98
N ASP A 75 -4.60 3.95 -6.99
CA ASP A 75 -5.30 4.53 -5.85
C ASP A 75 -6.80 4.27 -5.93
N LEU A 76 -7.19 3.06 -5.55
CA LEU A 76 -8.58 2.61 -5.60
C LEU A 76 -9.33 2.96 -4.32
N ALA A 77 -8.63 2.97 -3.18
CA ALA A 77 -9.20 3.28 -1.88
C ALA A 77 -8.16 3.97 -0.97
N TYR A 78 -8.46 5.20 -0.59
CA TYR A 78 -7.63 6.02 0.30
C TYR A 78 -7.96 5.83 1.78
N ARG A 79 -6.91 5.85 2.62
CA ARG A 79 -6.96 5.71 4.08
C ARG A 79 -7.37 4.32 4.59
N GLN A 80 -6.91 4.01 5.81
CA GLN A 80 -6.97 2.68 6.42
C GLN A 80 -8.36 2.06 6.41
N THR A 81 -9.38 2.81 6.84
CA THR A 81 -10.76 2.31 6.92
C THR A 81 -11.29 1.88 5.54
N ARG A 82 -11.01 2.64 4.49
CA ARG A 82 -11.48 2.27 3.14
C ARG A 82 -10.63 1.16 2.54
N ALA A 83 -9.31 1.19 2.72
CA ALA A 83 -8.42 0.12 2.26
C ALA A 83 -8.83 -1.23 2.88
N GLN A 84 -9.10 -1.28 4.18
CA GLN A 84 -9.60 -2.47 4.87
C GLN A 84 -10.96 -2.92 4.35
N ALA A 85 -11.92 -2.00 4.21
CA ALA A 85 -13.23 -2.32 3.64
C ALA A 85 -13.10 -2.84 2.19
N PHE A 86 -12.12 -2.33 1.45
CA PHE A 86 -11.86 -2.73 0.07
C PHE A 86 -11.32 -4.15 -0.03
N VAL A 87 -10.41 -4.56 0.86
CA VAL A 87 -9.94 -5.95 0.98
C VAL A 87 -11.12 -6.90 1.19
N VAL A 88 -12.05 -6.54 2.10
CA VAL A 88 -13.23 -7.35 2.41
C VAL A 88 -14.18 -7.49 1.21
N CYS A 89 -14.30 -6.45 0.38
CA CYS A 89 -15.29 -6.41 -0.72
C CYS A 89 -14.77 -6.85 -2.07
N ASN A 90 -13.48 -6.70 -2.33
CA ASN A 90 -12.88 -6.99 -3.62
C ASN A 90 -11.38 -7.24 -3.43
N SER A 91 -11.05 -8.47 -3.02
CA SER A 91 -9.67 -8.88 -2.72
C SER A 91 -8.72 -8.69 -3.91
N ILE A 92 -9.20 -8.92 -5.15
CA ILE A 92 -8.42 -8.71 -6.38
C ILE A 92 -8.10 -7.23 -6.59
N ALA A 93 -9.08 -6.35 -6.40
CA ALA A 93 -8.82 -4.91 -6.50
C ALA A 93 -7.93 -4.43 -5.33
N ALA A 94 -8.05 -5.06 -4.16
CA ALA A 94 -7.24 -4.72 -3.01
C ALA A 94 -5.75 -5.07 -3.18
N THR A 95 -5.40 -6.15 -3.90
CA THR A 95 -4.00 -6.42 -4.29
C THR A 95 -3.45 -5.44 -5.32
N MET A 96 -4.32 -4.66 -5.96
CA MET A 96 -3.95 -3.61 -6.92
C MET A 96 -4.09 -2.21 -6.33
N ASN A 97 -4.26 -2.08 -5.01
CA ASN A 97 -4.45 -0.81 -4.31
C ASN A 97 -3.22 -0.46 -3.46
N ALA A 98 -2.52 0.63 -3.78
CA ALA A 98 -1.27 1.00 -3.12
C ALA A 98 -1.40 1.25 -1.60
N GLU A 99 -2.54 1.78 -1.15
CA GLU A 99 -2.83 1.94 0.28
C GLU A 99 -2.98 0.59 1.01
N SER A 100 -3.46 -0.45 0.34
CA SER A 100 -3.52 -1.79 0.94
C SER A 100 -2.12 -2.31 1.26
N ASP A 101 -1.18 -2.10 0.35
CA ASP A 101 0.23 -2.50 0.54
C ASP A 101 0.86 -1.72 1.70
N LYS A 102 0.64 -0.40 1.74
CA LYS A 102 1.10 0.43 2.85
C LYS A 102 0.61 -0.06 4.20
N TYR A 103 -0.69 -0.29 4.37
CA TYR A 103 -1.22 -0.73 5.68
C TYR A 103 -0.83 -2.16 6.05
N PHE A 104 -0.60 -3.03 5.06
CA PHE A 104 -0.02 -4.34 5.31
C PHE A 104 1.42 -4.21 5.85
N ALA A 105 2.25 -3.38 5.21
CA ALA A 105 3.64 -3.16 5.62
C ALA A 105 3.75 -2.44 6.98
N GLU A 106 2.86 -1.47 7.24
CA GLU A 106 2.84 -0.72 8.49
C GLU A 106 2.41 -1.56 9.69
N ASN A 107 1.50 -2.52 9.48
CA ASN A 107 0.96 -3.41 10.51
C ASN A 107 0.70 -2.67 11.84
N SER A 108 -0.07 -1.57 11.76
CA SER A 108 -0.33 -0.67 12.89
C SER A 108 -1.84 -0.39 13.01
N PRO A 109 -2.51 -0.92 14.06
CA PRO A 109 -1.96 -1.77 15.12
C PRO A 109 -1.53 -3.15 14.61
N ALA A 110 -0.54 -3.75 15.29
CA ALA A 110 0.01 -5.04 14.91
C ALA A 110 -1.02 -6.17 15.05
N LEU A 111 -1.19 -6.94 13.96
CA LEU A 111 -1.96 -8.17 13.91
C LEU A 111 -0.98 -9.36 14.04
N ALA A 112 -1.34 -10.35 14.87
CA ALA A 112 -0.52 -11.50 15.24
C ALA A 112 -0.73 -12.71 14.33
#